data_AF-A0A1F5C196-F1
#
_entry.id   AF-A0A1F5C196-F1
#
_cell.length_a   1.000
_cell.length_b   1.000
_cell.length_c   1.000
_cell.angle_alpha   90.00
_cell.angle_beta   90.00
_cell.angle_gamma   90.00
#
_symmetry.space_group_name_H-M   'P 1'
#
loop_
_entity.id
_entity.type
_entity.pdbx_description
1 polymer ?
#
loop_
_entity_poly.entity_id
_entity_poly.type
_entity_poly.pdbx_seq_one_letter_code
_entity_poly.pdbx_strand_id
1 'polypeptide(L)'
;MVLAPALFLLAAGLFFPPLSTAQEKADAQKIYADVAGTFEFTLEGQSLILIFFVKDGRLYGKEQMDPEDVEIKPLDLEKLKFEATVQSNGNYYEIGFVRDEGGKVNKCHLSSAGIELDGARVN
;
A
#
# COMPACT_ATOMS: atom_id res chain seq x y z
N MET A 1 2.28 8.72 -69.52
CA MET A 1 1.21 8.43 -68.54
C MET A 1 1.73 7.27 -67.71
N VAL A 2 2.55 7.50 -66.68
CA VAL A 2 2.18 7.90 -65.30
C VAL A 2 1.10 7.00 -64.71
N LEU A 3 1.50 6.16 -63.75
CA LEU A 3 1.04 6.10 -62.35
C LEU A 3 0.86 4.64 -61.86
N ALA A 4 1.74 4.24 -60.93
CA ALA A 4 1.55 3.08 -60.04
C ALA A 4 0.41 3.35 -59.03
N PRO A 5 -0.09 2.34 -58.31
CA PRO A 5 0.45 2.16 -56.95
C PRO A 5 0.56 0.66 -56.54
N ALA A 6 1.72 0.22 -56.04
CA ALA A 6 2.09 0.26 -54.62
C ALA A 6 1.13 -0.58 -53.72
N LEU A 7 1.39 -1.89 -53.67
CA LEU A 7 0.75 -2.81 -52.74
C LEU A 7 1.52 -2.75 -51.40
N PHE A 8 0.98 -1.98 -50.45
CA PHE A 8 1.47 -1.86 -49.08
C PHE A 8 1.21 -3.19 -48.34
N LEU A 9 2.27 -3.95 -48.06
CA LEU A 9 2.21 -5.11 -47.16
C LEU A 9 2.02 -4.60 -45.72
N LEU A 10 0.85 -4.89 -45.15
CA LEU A 10 0.51 -4.67 -43.74
C LEU A 10 1.55 -5.37 -42.85
N ALA A 11 2.44 -4.61 -42.23
CA ALA A 11 3.19 -5.06 -41.07
C ALA A 11 2.23 -5.13 -39.89
N ALA A 12 1.80 -6.33 -39.52
CA ALA A 12 1.10 -6.60 -38.27
C ALA A 12 2.09 -6.36 -37.11
N GLY A 13 2.19 -5.10 -36.67
CA GLY A 13 2.84 -4.76 -35.42
C GLY A 13 2.10 -5.42 -34.27
N LEU A 14 2.68 -6.48 -33.73
CA LEU A 14 2.30 -7.05 -32.45
C LEU A 14 2.57 -6.00 -31.36
N PHE A 15 1.61 -5.09 -31.17
CA PHE A 15 1.51 -4.28 -29.97
C PHE A 15 1.13 -5.20 -28.83
N PHE A 16 2.14 -5.83 -28.21
CA PHE A 16 2.00 -6.37 -26.87
C PHE A 16 1.93 -5.16 -25.92
N PRO A 17 0.79 -4.87 -25.27
CA PRO A 17 0.81 -3.91 -24.16
C PRO A 17 1.76 -4.43 -23.07
N PRO A 18 2.46 -3.55 -22.34
CA PRO A 18 3.40 -3.97 -21.31
C PRO A 18 2.63 -4.72 -20.20
N LEU A 19 2.83 -6.04 -20.15
CA LEU A 19 2.25 -6.93 -19.14
C LEU A 19 2.69 -6.57 -17.70
N SER A 20 3.75 -5.77 -17.55
CA SER A 20 4.34 -5.40 -16.25
C SER A 20 3.38 -4.65 -15.32
N THR A 21 2.55 -3.73 -15.83
CA THR A 21 1.76 -2.85 -14.95
C THR A 21 0.58 -3.57 -14.28
N ALA A 22 0.01 -4.58 -14.94
CA ALA A 22 -1.10 -5.36 -14.40
C ALA A 22 -0.62 -6.34 -13.31
N GLN A 23 0.55 -6.94 -13.51
CA GLN A 23 1.15 -7.87 -12.56
C GLN A 23 1.60 -7.14 -11.29
N GLU A 24 2.29 -6.01 -11.44
CA GLU A 24 2.76 -5.18 -10.33
C GLU A 24 1.59 -4.67 -9.46
N LYS A 25 0.48 -4.29 -10.10
CA LYS A 25 -0.75 -3.91 -9.40
C LYS A 25 -1.37 -5.09 -8.64
N ALA A 26 -1.40 -6.28 -9.22
CA ALA A 26 -1.92 -7.47 -8.55
C ALA A 26 -1.06 -7.87 -7.33
N ASP A 27 0.25 -7.71 -7.43
CA ASP A 27 1.16 -8.01 -6.33
C ASP A 27 1.07 -6.98 -5.21
N ALA A 28 0.92 -5.69 -5.53
CA ALA A 28 0.62 -4.66 -4.54
C ALA A 28 -0.69 -4.94 -3.78
N GLN A 29 -1.75 -5.36 -4.49
CA GLN A 29 -3.03 -5.71 -3.85
C GLN A 29 -2.92 -6.89 -2.89
N LYS A 30 -2.10 -7.90 -3.20
CA LYS A 30 -1.83 -9.01 -2.26
C LYS A 30 -1.11 -8.51 -1.01
N ILE A 31 -0.12 -7.63 -1.17
CA ILE A 31 0.57 -7.01 -0.03
C ILE A 31 -0.40 -6.19 0.81
N TYR A 32 -1.28 -5.39 0.20
CA TYR A 32 -2.29 -4.61 0.92
C TYR A 32 -3.23 -5.52 1.72
N ALA A 33 -3.65 -6.65 1.14
CA ALA A 33 -4.48 -7.62 1.85
C ALA A 33 -3.74 -8.31 3.01
N ASP A 34 -2.43 -8.55 2.89
CA ASP A 34 -1.58 -9.17 3.93
C ASP A 34 -1.42 -8.25 5.16
N VAL A 35 -1.18 -6.94 4.91
CA VAL A 35 -0.99 -5.94 5.98
C VAL A 35 -2.30 -5.42 6.57
N ALA A 36 -3.43 -5.54 5.85
CA ALA A 36 -4.73 -5.14 6.36
C ALA A 36 -5.09 -5.92 7.64
N GLY A 37 -5.50 -5.20 8.68
CA GLY A 37 -5.79 -5.76 10.00
C GLY A 37 -5.85 -4.69 11.08
N THR A 38 -6.17 -5.11 12.30
CA THR A 38 -6.19 -4.25 13.47
C THR A 38 -4.89 -4.41 14.24
N PHE A 39 -4.31 -3.31 14.69
CA PHE A 39 -3.07 -3.29 15.47
C PHE A 39 -3.26 -2.44 16.71
N GLU A 40 -2.78 -2.95 17.83
CA GLU A 40 -2.79 -2.27 19.11
C GLU A 40 -1.37 -1.80 19.43
N PHE A 41 -1.24 -0.52 19.76
CA PHE A 41 -0.01 0.15 20.18
C PHE A 41 -0.18 0.61 21.62
N THR A 42 0.91 0.61 22.38
CA THR A 42 0.92 1.23 23.71
C THR A 42 1.69 2.54 23.66
N LEU A 43 1.00 3.65 23.91
CA LEU A 43 1.59 4.98 24.02
C LEU A 43 1.27 5.54 25.41
N GLU A 44 2.29 5.82 26.21
CA GLU A 44 2.14 6.40 27.56
C GLU A 44 1.15 5.63 28.48
N GLY A 45 1.07 4.29 28.31
CA GLY A 45 0.16 3.43 29.07
C GLY A 45 -1.29 3.43 28.56
N GLN A 46 -1.57 4.12 27.46
CA GLN A 46 -2.85 4.08 26.75
C GLN A 46 -2.74 3.19 25.51
N SER A 47 -3.85 2.50 25.21
CA SER A 47 -3.98 1.71 23.99
C SER A 47 -4.42 2.61 22.83
N LEU A 48 -3.62 2.62 21.76
CA LEU A 48 -3.97 3.20 20.46
C LEU A 48 -4.28 2.06 19.50
N ILE A 49 -5.46 2.05 18.89
CA ILE A 49 -5.89 1.00 17.96
C ILE A 49 -5.97 1.58 16.56
N LEU A 50 -5.14 1.05 15.65
CA LEU A 50 -5.16 1.39 14.23
C LEU A 50 -5.73 0.23 13.42
N ILE A 51 -6.64 0.57 12.50
CA ILE A 51 -7.29 -0.38 11.60
C ILE A 51 -6.82 -0.07 10.18
N PHE A 52 -6.13 -1.02 9.57
CA PHE A 52 -5.72 -0.97 8.17
C PHE A 52 -6.67 -1.82 7.32
N PHE A 53 -7.16 -1.26 6.22
CA PHE A 53 -8.14 -1.95 5.37
C PHE A 53 -8.00 -1.56 3.90
N VAL A 54 -8.46 -2.44 3.02
CA VAL A 54 -8.44 -2.21 1.58
C VAL A 54 -9.79 -1.68 1.12
N LYS A 55 -9.78 -0.56 0.40
CA LYS A 55 -10.95 0.06 -0.22
C LYS A 55 -10.58 0.50 -1.63
N ASP A 56 -11.38 0.10 -2.62
CA ASP A 56 -11.14 0.40 -4.05
C ASP A 56 -9.72 0.05 -4.54
N GLY A 57 -9.14 -1.02 -3.99
CA GLY A 57 -7.80 -1.49 -4.34
C GLY A 57 -6.64 -0.66 -3.79
N ARG A 58 -6.91 0.25 -2.85
CA ARG A 58 -5.92 1.04 -2.12
C ARG A 58 -5.94 0.68 -0.64
N LEU A 59 -4.81 0.90 0.03
CA LEU A 59 -4.68 0.70 1.46
C LEU A 59 -5.07 2.00 2.18
N TYR A 60 -5.91 1.86 3.21
CA TYR A 60 -6.29 2.94 4.11
C TYR A 60 -6.00 2.54 5.55
N GLY A 61 -5.82 3.52 6.41
CA GLY A 61 -5.73 3.36 7.86
C GLY A 61 -6.61 4.36 8.58
N LYS A 62 -7.04 4.00 9.79
CA LYS A 62 -7.70 4.93 10.71
C LYS A 62 -7.56 4.48 12.16
N GLU A 63 -7.74 5.40 13.08
CA GLU A 63 -7.95 5.07 14.49
C GLU A 63 -9.35 4.48 14.69
N GLN A 64 -9.51 3.54 15.64
CA GLN A 64 -10.79 2.83 15.83
C GLN A 64 -12.01 3.75 16.03
N MET A 65 -11.81 4.90 16.69
CA MET A 65 -12.86 5.85 17.02
C MET A 65 -12.91 7.07 16.08
N ASP A 66 -12.01 7.15 15.10
CA ASP A 66 -11.92 8.26 14.16
C ASP A 66 -12.67 7.93 12.85
N PRO A 67 -13.55 8.81 12.35
CA PRO A 67 -14.19 8.63 11.05
C PRO A 67 -13.29 8.90 9.84
N GLU A 68 -12.12 9.51 9.98
CA GLU A 68 -11.20 9.85 8.89
C GLU A 68 -10.48 8.59 8.35
N ASP A 69 -10.81 8.20 7.12
CA ASP A 69 -10.04 7.20 6.37
C ASP A 69 -8.79 7.88 5.76
N VAL A 70 -7.60 7.51 6.21
CA VAL A 70 -6.33 8.07 5.71
C VAL A 70 -5.73 7.14 4.65
N GLU A 71 -5.48 7.65 3.44
CA GLU A 71 -4.83 6.86 2.39
C GLU A 71 -3.37 6.58 2.75
N ILE A 72 -2.97 5.31 2.64
CA ILE A 72 -1.62 4.83 2.90
C ILE A 72 -0.95 4.51 1.58
N LYS A 73 0.19 5.14 1.33
CA LYS A 73 0.94 5.01 0.08
C LYS A 73 2.16 4.12 0.28
N PRO A 74 2.53 3.31 -0.73
CA PRO A 74 3.75 2.53 -0.66
C PRO A 74 4.98 3.45 -0.73
N LEU A 75 5.93 3.22 0.18
CA LEU A 75 7.26 3.84 0.13
C LEU A 75 8.29 2.83 -0.41
N ASP A 76 8.22 1.58 0.06
CA ASP A 76 9.04 0.45 -0.39
C ASP A 76 8.26 -0.85 -0.11
N LEU A 77 7.55 -1.36 -1.12
CA LEU A 77 6.68 -2.53 -0.98
C LEU A 77 7.43 -3.82 -0.65
N GLU A 78 8.67 -3.97 -1.13
CA GLU A 78 9.48 -5.16 -0.86
C GLU A 78 9.84 -5.24 0.63
N LYS A 79 10.07 -4.08 1.26
CA LYS A 79 10.36 -3.96 2.69
C LYS A 79 9.12 -3.72 3.56
N LEU A 80 7.92 -3.79 2.96
CA LEU A 80 6.65 -3.49 3.64
C LEU A 80 6.65 -2.11 4.33
N LYS A 81 7.22 -1.10 3.67
CA LYS A 81 7.24 0.29 4.14
C LYS A 81 6.25 1.13 3.37
N PHE A 82 5.54 1.96 4.12
CA PHE A 82 4.46 2.81 3.67
C PHE A 82 4.55 4.17 4.34
N GLU A 83 3.77 5.11 3.84
CA GLU A 83 3.63 6.44 4.39
C GLU A 83 2.18 6.89 4.37
N ALA A 84 1.84 7.78 5.30
CA ALA A 84 0.54 8.42 5.37
C ALA A 84 0.70 9.88 5.76
N THR A 85 -0.21 10.72 5.28
CA THR A 85 -0.37 12.09 5.77
C THR A 85 -1.81 12.29 6.16
N VAL A 86 -2.05 12.55 7.44
CA VAL A 86 -3.39 12.81 7.97
C VAL A 86 -3.82 14.20 7.51
N GLN A 87 -4.95 14.32 6.82
CA GLN A 87 -5.32 15.57 6.15
C GLN A 87 -5.78 16.62 7.14
N SER A 88 -6.42 16.20 8.23
CA SER A 88 -6.97 17.11 9.25
C SER A 88 -5.90 17.88 10.04
N ASN A 89 -4.71 17.29 10.26
CA ASN A 89 -3.65 17.91 11.07
C ASN A 89 -2.30 18.04 10.35
N GLY A 90 -2.12 17.44 9.16
CA GLY A 90 -0.89 17.49 8.38
C GLY A 90 0.24 16.59 8.89
N ASN A 91 -0.01 15.74 9.89
CA ASN A 91 1.00 14.84 10.43
C ASN A 91 1.39 13.78 9.40
N TYR A 92 2.70 13.64 9.20
CA TYR A 92 3.30 12.61 8.37
C TYR A 92 3.70 11.41 9.23
N TYR A 93 3.42 10.20 8.73
CA TYR A 93 3.77 8.95 9.39
C TYR A 93 4.50 8.04 8.41
N GLU A 94 5.61 7.45 8.85
CA GLU A 94 6.20 6.26 8.24
C GLU A 94 5.63 5.02 8.93
N ILE A 95 5.25 4.02 8.13
CA ILE A 95 4.56 2.81 8.60
C ILE A 95 5.33 1.61 8.07
N GLY A 96 5.80 0.73 8.96
CA GLY A 96 6.49 -0.51 8.60
C GLY A 96 5.76 -1.74 9.12
N PHE A 97 5.55 -2.75 8.29
CA PHE A 97 4.98 -4.01 8.75
C PHE A 97 6.05 -5.09 8.85
N VAL A 98 5.96 -5.94 9.88
CA VAL A 98 6.90 -7.03 10.10
C VAL A 98 6.15 -8.36 10.12
N ARG A 99 6.74 -9.34 9.42
CA ARG A 99 6.26 -10.71 9.38
C ARG A 99 6.89 -11.55 10.50
N ASP A 100 6.12 -12.50 11.02
CA ASP A 100 6.61 -13.54 11.91
C ASP A 100 7.35 -14.66 11.16
N GLU A 101 7.83 -15.65 11.91
CA GLU A 101 8.52 -16.84 11.37
C GLU A 101 7.64 -17.67 10.44
N GLY A 102 6.32 -17.55 10.55
CA GLY A 102 5.33 -18.18 9.66
C GLY A 102 5.02 -17.35 8.42
N GLY A 103 5.67 -16.20 8.23
CA GLY A 103 5.47 -15.30 7.12
C GLY A 103 4.23 -14.42 7.22
N LYS A 104 3.54 -14.39 8.37
CA LYS A 104 2.35 -13.56 8.57
C LYS A 104 2.71 -12.21 9.15
N VAL A 105 2.12 -11.14 8.64
CA VAL A 105 2.27 -9.82 9.26
C VAL A 105 1.63 -9.82 10.66
N ASN A 106 2.44 -9.58 11.69
CA ASN A 106 2.00 -9.60 13.09
C ASN A 106 2.43 -8.37 13.90
N LYS A 107 3.27 -7.50 13.36
CA LYS A 107 3.66 -6.24 13.99
C LYS A 107 3.57 -5.08 13.00
N CYS A 108 3.35 -3.89 13.54
CA CYS A 108 3.37 -2.63 12.82
C CYS A 108 4.26 -1.65 13.58
N HIS A 109 5.19 -1.00 12.91
CA HIS A 109 6.00 0.08 13.41
C HIS A 109 5.47 1.39 12.84
N LEU A 110 5.28 2.40 13.69
CA LEU A 110 4.78 3.72 13.30
C LEU A 110 5.80 4.76 13.76
N SER A 111 6.23 5.64 12.86
CA SER A 111 7.18 6.70 13.16
C SER A 111 6.67 8.05 12.69
N SER A 112 6.77 9.07 13.55
CA SER A 112 6.43 10.46 13.23
C SER A 112 7.17 11.43 14.13
N ALA A 113 7.80 12.46 13.55
CA ALA A 113 8.46 13.55 14.28
C ALA A 113 9.45 13.08 15.38
N GLY A 114 10.12 11.94 15.18
CA GLY A 114 11.06 11.37 16.15
C GLY A 114 10.42 10.52 17.26
N ILE A 115 9.11 10.29 17.20
CA ILE A 115 8.39 9.32 18.04
C ILE A 115 8.28 8.02 17.25
N GLU A 116 8.59 6.90 17.90
CA GLU A 116 8.48 5.55 17.34
C GLU A 116 7.57 4.69 18.22
N LEU A 117 6.65 3.97 17.60
CA LEU A 117 5.70 3.09 18.27
C LEU A 117 5.67 1.73 17.59
N ASP A 118 5.81 0.67 18.38
CA ASP A 118 5.60 -0.70 17.94
C ASP A 118 4.24 -1.21 18.41
N GLY A 119 3.47 -1.71 17.46
CA GLY A 119 2.16 -2.30 17.67
C GLY A 119 2.14 -3.77 17.31
N ALA A 120 1.30 -4.53 18.00
CA ALA A 120 1.03 -5.92 17.70
C ALA A 120 -0.31 -6.04 16.98
N ARG A 121 -0.38 -6.95 16.01
CA ARG A 121 -1.65 -7.29 15.36
C ARG A 121 -2.57 -7.93 16.38
N VAL A 122 -3.77 -7.39 16.50
CA VAL A 122 -4.82 -7.92 17.38
C VAL A 122 -5.96 -8.41 16.49
N ASN A 123 -6.25 -9.70 16.60
CA ASN A 123 -7.40 -10.34 15.98
C ASN A 123 -8.47 -10.55 17.05
#